data_AF-A0A2D8AVU3-F1
#
_entry.id   AF-A0A2D8AVU3-F1
#
_cell.length_a   1.000
_cell.length_b   1.000
_cell.length_c   1.000
_cell.angle_alpha   90.00
_cell.angle_beta   90.00
_cell.angle_gamma   90.00
#
_symmetry.space_group_name_H-M   'P 1'
#
loop_
_entity.id
_entity.type
_entity.pdbx_description
1 polymer ?
#
loop_
_entity_poly.entity_id
_entity_poly.type
_entity_poly.pdbx_seq_one_letter_code
_entity_poly.pdbx_strand_id
1 'polypeptide(L)'
;MRISPKYDVAGGVGDLWTELKRPQPYRWPILFASCALTGLGLYPFFKERVYPPPPKPDIVYLTTFAPDRTDAEIIASNVENQERKDARQRLLDAQIEKRREMYRALGQATGIDTDKMEAEIAAEKAREEAAEKARIEQATGGAGNDSADDRSE
;
A
#
# COMPACT_ATOMS: atom_id res chain seq x y z
N MET A 1 2.58 -44.18 -0.91
CA MET A 1 2.79 -43.85 0.51
C MET A 1 1.89 -44.78 1.32
N ARG A 2 2.43 -45.81 1.99
CA ARG A 2 1.65 -46.76 2.80
C ARG A 2 1.43 -46.13 4.18
N ILE A 3 0.19 -45.78 4.51
CA ILE A 3 -0.20 -45.30 5.84
C ILE A 3 -0.04 -46.49 6.80
N SER A 4 0.80 -46.34 7.83
CA SER A 4 1.07 -47.37 8.83
C SER A 4 -0.20 -47.62 9.68
N PRO A 5 -0.63 -48.87 9.94
CA PRO A 5 -1.92 -49.18 10.55
C PRO A 5 -1.82 -49.15 12.09
N LYS A 6 -1.33 -48.05 12.64
CA LYS A 6 -1.17 -47.91 14.10
C LYS A 6 -2.49 -47.60 14.82
N TYR A 7 -3.54 -47.28 14.08
CA TYR A 7 -4.86 -46.96 14.62
C TYR A 7 -5.91 -47.89 14.01
N ASP A 8 -6.39 -48.82 14.82
CA ASP A 8 -7.52 -49.67 14.47
C ASP A 8 -8.82 -48.95 14.81
N VAL A 9 -9.30 -48.15 13.85
CA VAL A 9 -10.56 -47.40 13.99
C VAL A 9 -11.75 -48.36 14.13
N ALA A 10 -11.72 -49.50 13.42
CA ALA A 10 -12.78 -50.50 13.48
C ALA A 10 -12.80 -51.20 14.86
N GLY A 11 -11.63 -51.56 15.39
CA GLY A 11 -11.46 -52.10 16.73
C GLY A 11 -11.91 -51.12 17.82
N GLY A 12 -11.54 -49.84 17.71
CA GLY A 12 -11.97 -48.81 18.67
C GLY A 12 -13.49 -48.59 18.70
N VAL A 13 -14.16 -48.61 17.54
CA VAL A 13 -15.63 -48.56 17.47
C VAL A 13 -16.26 -49.82 18.06
N GLY A 14 -15.66 -50.99 17.82
CA GLY A 14 -16.09 -52.27 18.38
C GLY A 14 -15.98 -52.33 19.91
N ASP A 15 -14.91 -51.78 20.47
CA ASP A 15 -14.69 -51.71 21.92
C ASP A 15 -15.71 -50.78 22.61
N LEU A 16 -15.95 -49.60 22.02
CA LEU A 16 -17.00 -48.68 22.48
C LEU A 16 -18.39 -49.33 22.48
N TRP A 17 -18.73 -50.06 21.42
CA TRP A 17 -20.02 -50.75 21.30
C TRP A 17 -20.17 -51.89 22.33
N THR A 18 -19.07 -52.57 22.64
CA THR A 18 -19.02 -53.62 23.65
C THR A 18 -19.27 -53.05 25.04
N GLU A 19 -18.66 -51.91 25.38
CA GLU A 19 -18.85 -51.24 26.68
C GLU A 19 -20.26 -50.63 26.82
N LEU A 20 -20.83 -50.09 25.74
CA LEU A 20 -22.23 -49.60 25.70
C LEU A 20 -23.26 -50.71 25.93
N LYS A 21 -23.00 -51.93 25.42
CA LYS A 21 -23.88 -53.09 25.59
C LYS A 21 -23.81 -53.71 26.98
N ARG A 22 -22.77 -53.43 27.78
CA ARG A 22 -22.66 -53.98 29.13
C ARG A 22 -23.88 -53.57 29.98
N PRO A 23 -24.42 -54.47 30.80
CA PRO A 23 -25.56 -54.19 31.68
C PRO A 23 -25.09 -53.41 32.91
N GLN A 24 -24.70 -52.15 32.71
CA GLN A 24 -24.42 -51.20 33.79
C GLN A 24 -25.60 -50.25 33.98
N PRO A 25 -25.98 -49.92 35.22
CA PRO A 25 -27.11 -49.01 35.48
C PRO A 25 -26.85 -47.57 35.02
N TYR A 26 -25.58 -47.14 34.95
CA TYR A 26 -25.20 -45.73 34.67
C TYR A 26 -24.74 -45.43 33.23
N ARG A 27 -24.84 -46.39 32.29
CA ARG A 27 -24.40 -46.18 30.89
C ARG A 27 -24.98 -44.94 30.22
N TRP A 28 -26.29 -44.75 30.33
CA TRP A 28 -27.00 -43.64 29.70
C TRP A 28 -26.70 -42.30 30.40
N PRO A 29 -26.78 -42.21 31.74
CA PRO A 29 -26.37 -41.00 32.46
C PRO A 29 -24.95 -40.53 32.11
N ILE A 30 -23.96 -41.43 32.11
CA ILE A 30 -22.56 -41.07 31.83
C ILE A 30 -22.40 -40.64 30.37
N LEU A 31 -23.05 -41.34 29.43
CA LEU A 31 -23.03 -40.98 28.01
C LEU A 31 -23.63 -39.59 27.78
N PHE A 32 -24.82 -39.32 28.33
CA PHE A 32 -25.46 -38.01 28.21
C PHE A 32 -24.65 -36.91 28.88
N ALA A 33 -24.07 -37.15 30.06
CA ALA A 33 -23.21 -36.19 30.73
C ALA A 33 -21.97 -35.85 29.88
N SER A 34 -21.36 -36.86 29.26
CA SER A 34 -20.19 -36.69 28.38
C SER A 34 -20.56 -35.89 27.13
N CYS A 35 -21.63 -36.26 26.44
CA CYS A 35 -22.13 -35.52 25.28
C CYS A 35 -22.54 -34.08 25.63
N ALA A 36 -23.18 -33.87 26.78
CA ALA A 36 -23.60 -32.55 27.24
C ALA A 36 -22.38 -31.66 27.52
N LEU A 37 -21.37 -32.18 28.21
CA LEU A 37 -20.15 -31.43 28.51
C LEU A 37 -19.43 -31.01 27.21
N THR A 38 -19.26 -31.93 26.27
CA THR A 38 -18.66 -31.63 24.96
C THR A 38 -19.51 -30.66 24.15
N GLY A 39 -20.83 -30.86 24.11
CA GLY A 39 -21.76 -30.01 23.37
C GLY A 39 -21.82 -28.57 23.90
N LEU A 40 -21.82 -28.41 25.22
CA LEU A 40 -21.76 -27.09 25.86
C LEU A 40 -20.43 -26.38 25.60
N GLY A 41 -19.31 -27.12 25.59
CA GLY A 41 -18.00 -26.57 25.23
C GLY A 41 -17.94 -26.10 23.76
N LEU A 42 -18.63 -26.79 22.86
CA LEU A 42 -18.70 -26.43 21.43
C LEU A 42 -19.80 -25.41 21.10
N TYR A 43 -20.79 -25.24 21.98
CA TYR A 43 -21.92 -24.31 21.79
C TYR A 43 -21.53 -22.89 21.31
N PRO A 44 -20.51 -22.20 21.87
CA PRO A 44 -20.16 -20.86 21.41
C PRO A 44 -19.62 -20.82 19.97
N PHE A 45 -19.10 -21.93 19.45
CA PHE A 45 -18.52 -22.01 18.10
C PHE A 45 -19.57 -22.22 17.01
N PHE A 46 -20.81 -22.58 17.36
CA PHE A 46 -21.89 -22.74 16.37
C PHE A 46 -22.35 -21.42 15.75
N LYS A 47 -22.06 -20.29 16.37
CA LYS A 47 -22.47 -18.99 15.84
C LYS A 47 -21.38 -18.44 14.92
N GLU A 48 -21.62 -18.58 13.62
CA GLU A 48 -20.88 -17.83 12.61
C GLU A 48 -21.20 -16.34 12.77
N ARG A 49 -20.18 -15.52 13.03
CA ARG A 49 -20.30 -14.06 13.04
C ARG A 49 -19.86 -13.53 11.68
N VAL A 50 -20.83 -13.21 10.83
CA VAL A 50 -20.58 -12.44 9.61
C VAL A 50 -20.62 -10.96 9.98
N TYR A 51 -19.49 -10.28 9.89
CA TYR A 51 -19.46 -8.82 10.03
C TYR A 51 -19.97 -8.20 8.73
N PRO A 52 -21.05 -7.40 8.76
CA PRO A 52 -21.40 -6.61 7.59
C PRO A 52 -20.26 -5.62 7.30
N PRO A 53 -20.04 -5.27 6.01
CA PRO A 53 -19.10 -4.21 5.68
C PRO A 53 -19.48 -2.92 6.43
N PRO A 54 -18.49 -2.11 6.82
CA PRO A 54 -18.77 -0.86 7.53
C PRO A 54 -19.69 0.04 6.69
N PRO A 55 -20.58 0.83 7.34
CA PRO A 55 -21.41 1.80 6.63
C PRO A 55 -20.51 2.80 5.89
N LYS A 56 -20.93 3.21 4.69
CA LYS A 56 -20.22 4.26 3.94
C LYS A 56 -20.23 5.56 4.76
N PRO A 57 -19.11 6.30 4.84
CA PRO A 57 -19.07 7.56 5.55
C PRO A 57 -19.92 8.63 4.85
N ASP A 58 -20.53 9.52 5.65
CA ASP A 58 -21.19 10.72 5.14
C ASP A 58 -20.13 11.75 4.71
N ILE A 59 -20.05 12.03 3.41
CA ILE A 59 -19.10 12.99 2.84
C ILE A 59 -19.82 14.32 2.62
N VAL A 60 -19.42 15.36 3.37
CA VAL A 60 -19.86 16.74 3.14
C VAL A 60 -18.87 17.42 2.20
N TYR A 61 -19.30 17.70 0.97
CA TYR A 61 -18.51 18.49 0.02
C TYR A 61 -18.66 19.97 0.31
N LEU A 62 -17.55 20.63 0.67
CA LEU A 62 -17.48 22.08 0.81
C LEU A 62 -17.03 22.67 -0.53
N THR A 63 -17.96 23.23 -1.31
CA THR A 63 -17.65 23.86 -2.59
C THR A 63 -17.36 25.36 -2.39
N THR A 64 -16.20 25.82 -2.84
CA THR A 64 -15.81 27.24 -2.79
C THR A 64 -16.20 28.02 -4.05
N PHE A 65 -16.62 27.33 -5.10
CA PHE A 65 -17.04 27.92 -6.37
C PHE A 65 -18.56 27.84 -6.53
N ALA A 66 -19.12 28.81 -7.25
CA ALA A 66 -20.54 28.83 -7.58
C ALA A 66 -20.88 27.59 -8.46
N PRO A 67 -21.99 26.89 -8.16
CA PRO A 67 -22.35 25.64 -8.85
C PRO A 67 -22.82 25.86 -10.30
N ASP A 68 -23.20 27.09 -10.64
CA ASP A 68 -23.72 27.54 -11.93
C ASP A 68 -22.66 28.23 -12.81
N ARG A 69 -21.39 28.21 -12.39
CA ARG A 69 -20.30 28.80 -13.14
C ARG A 69 -20.12 28.11 -14.49
N THR A 70 -20.01 28.92 -15.54
CA THR A 70 -19.79 28.42 -16.90
C THR A 70 -18.32 28.05 -17.15
N ASP A 71 -18.07 27.14 -18.08
CA ASP A 71 -16.71 26.77 -18.50
C ASP A 71 -15.89 27.99 -18.96
N ALA A 72 -16.53 28.96 -19.62
CA ALA A 72 -15.89 30.20 -20.06
C ALA A 72 -15.37 31.03 -18.86
N GLU A 73 -16.15 31.14 -17.80
CA GLU A 73 -15.76 31.85 -16.57
C GLU A 73 -14.67 31.10 -15.80
N ILE A 74 -14.66 29.76 -15.86
CA ILE A 74 -13.58 28.93 -15.29
C ILE A 74 -12.27 29.21 -16.02
N ILE A 75 -12.30 29.16 -17.36
CA ILE A 75 -11.11 29.40 -18.19
C ILE A 75 -10.57 30.82 -17.96
N ALA A 76 -11.43 31.83 -17.99
CA ALA A 76 -11.03 33.22 -17.77
C ALA A 76 -10.34 33.41 -16.41
N SER A 77 -10.91 32.84 -15.35
CA SER A 77 -10.33 32.93 -14.01
C SER A 77 -9.04 32.13 -13.86
N ASN A 78 -8.93 30.99 -14.54
CA ASN A 78 -7.69 30.24 -14.58
C ASN A 78 -6.59 31.08 -15.23
N VAL A 79 -6.82 31.65 -16.41
CA VAL A 79 -5.85 32.50 -17.10
C VAL A 79 -5.37 33.65 -16.20
N GLU A 80 -6.28 34.37 -15.55
CA GLU A 80 -5.92 35.42 -14.59
C GLU A 80 -5.07 34.88 -13.44
N ASN A 81 -5.43 33.71 -12.88
CA ASN A 81 -4.68 33.07 -11.82
C ASN A 81 -3.28 32.62 -12.27
N GLN A 82 -3.15 32.14 -13.51
CA GLN A 82 -1.88 31.78 -14.14
C GLN A 82 -0.99 33.03 -14.27
N GLU A 83 -1.51 34.13 -14.80
CA GLU A 83 -0.74 35.37 -14.94
C GLU A 83 -0.23 35.88 -13.58
N ARG A 84 -1.08 35.87 -12.54
CA ARG A 84 -0.69 36.25 -11.18
C ARG A 84 0.34 35.30 -10.57
N LYS A 85 0.24 34.00 -10.88
CA LYS A 85 1.22 32.99 -10.46
C LYS A 85 2.57 33.26 -11.15
N ASP A 86 2.56 33.48 -12.45
CA ASP A 86 3.77 33.69 -13.24
C ASP A 86 4.46 35.01 -12.88
N ALA A 87 3.69 36.06 -12.59
CA ALA A 87 4.23 37.33 -12.10
C ALA A 87 4.93 37.16 -10.74
N ARG A 88 4.31 36.42 -9.80
CA ARG A 88 4.94 36.10 -8.51
C ARG A 88 6.18 35.24 -8.67
N GLN A 89 6.13 34.25 -9.56
CA GLN A 89 7.27 33.37 -9.82
C GLN A 89 8.46 34.16 -10.37
N ARG A 90 8.22 35.04 -11.35
CA ARG A 90 9.26 35.95 -11.87
C ARG A 90 9.93 36.78 -10.79
N LEU A 91 9.17 37.29 -9.82
CA LEU A 91 9.72 38.06 -8.69
C LEU A 91 10.53 37.18 -7.74
N LEU A 92 10.08 35.95 -7.48
CA LEU A 92 10.82 35.00 -6.64
C LEU A 92 12.13 34.58 -7.31
N ASP A 93 12.10 34.25 -8.59
CA ASP A 93 13.28 33.86 -9.35
C ASP A 93 14.31 35.01 -9.37
N ALA A 94 13.87 36.24 -9.62
CA ALA A 94 14.73 37.42 -9.55
C ALA A 94 15.36 37.61 -8.15
N GLN A 95 14.63 37.30 -7.07
CA GLN A 95 15.17 37.36 -5.72
C GLN A 95 16.16 36.23 -5.43
N ILE A 96 15.91 35.02 -5.97
CA ILE A 96 16.80 33.88 -5.81
C ILE A 96 18.12 34.15 -6.54
N GLU A 97 18.08 34.67 -7.77
CA GLU A 97 19.29 35.04 -8.51
C GLU A 97 20.09 36.11 -7.77
N LYS A 98 19.44 37.19 -7.33
CA LYS A 98 20.11 38.21 -6.50
C LYS A 98 20.74 37.62 -5.23
N ARG A 99 20.05 36.70 -4.57
CA ARG A 99 20.56 36.03 -3.38
C ARG A 99 21.79 35.18 -3.71
N ARG A 100 21.76 34.43 -4.82
CA ARG A 100 22.92 33.64 -5.30
C ARG A 100 24.10 34.55 -5.59
N GLU A 101 23.90 35.65 -6.30
CA GLU A 101 24.94 36.64 -6.58
C GLU A 101 25.55 37.20 -5.28
N MET A 102 24.73 37.57 -4.31
CA MET A 102 25.20 38.04 -3.00
C MET A 102 26.03 37.00 -2.26
N TYR A 103 25.60 35.73 -2.25
CA TYR A 103 26.38 34.65 -1.61
C TYR A 103 27.66 34.33 -2.37
N ARG A 104 27.67 34.38 -3.70
CA ARG A 104 28.88 34.25 -4.51
C ARG A 104 29.89 35.35 -4.16
N ALA A 105 29.43 36.60 -4.14
CA ALA A 105 30.27 37.75 -3.77
C ALA A 105 30.81 37.63 -2.35
N LEU A 106 29.99 37.17 -1.40
CA LEU A 106 30.42 36.92 -0.01
C LEU A 106 31.48 35.82 0.05
N GLY A 107 31.29 34.70 -0.66
CA GLY A 107 32.26 33.61 -0.75
C GLY A 107 33.62 34.11 -1.25
N GLN A 108 33.62 34.84 -2.36
CA GLN A 108 34.82 35.46 -2.93
C GLN A 108 35.50 36.41 -1.94
N ALA A 109 34.74 37.27 -1.26
CA ALA A 109 35.28 38.21 -0.26
C ALA A 109 35.88 37.51 0.99
N THR A 110 35.36 36.34 1.36
CA THR A 110 35.87 35.51 2.48
C THR A 110 37.01 34.58 2.08
N GLY A 111 37.46 34.62 0.81
CA GLY A 111 38.58 33.82 0.30
C GLY A 111 38.20 32.42 -0.18
N ILE A 112 36.92 32.14 -0.37
CA ILE A 112 36.42 30.90 -0.98
C ILE A 112 36.40 31.05 -2.51
N ASP A 113 36.99 30.10 -3.24
CA ASP A 113 36.97 30.04 -4.70
C ASP A 113 35.62 29.48 -5.18
N THR A 114 34.62 30.37 -5.33
CA THR A 114 33.26 30.01 -5.71
C THR A 114 33.15 29.46 -7.13
N ASP A 115 34.04 29.89 -8.03
CA ASP A 115 33.95 29.54 -9.45
C ASP A 115 34.39 28.09 -9.68
N LYS A 116 35.45 27.64 -8.99
CA LYS A 116 35.83 26.22 -9.00
C LYS A 116 34.76 25.34 -8.37
N MET A 117 34.19 25.76 -7.25
CA MET A 117 33.12 25.01 -6.58
C MET A 117 31.87 24.87 -7.46
N GLU A 118 31.45 25.93 -8.17
CA GLU A 118 30.34 25.86 -9.11
C GLU A 118 30.62 24.92 -10.30
N ALA A 119 31.85 24.92 -10.82
CA ALA A 119 32.25 24.00 -11.89
C ALA A 119 32.23 22.53 -11.45
N GLU A 120 32.69 22.24 -10.23
CA GLU A 120 32.63 20.89 -9.64
C GLU A 120 31.18 20.43 -9.43
N ILE A 121 30.32 21.30 -8.87
CA ILE A 121 28.88 21.02 -8.67
C ILE A 121 28.18 20.76 -10.00
N ALA A 122 28.48 21.54 -11.04
CA ALA A 122 27.89 21.35 -12.36
C ALA A 122 28.33 20.00 -12.99
N ALA A 123 29.60 19.64 -12.84
CA ALA A 123 30.13 18.37 -13.33
C ALA A 123 29.58 17.15 -12.55
N GLU A 124 29.29 17.30 -11.26
CA GLU A 124 28.63 16.27 -10.47
C GLU A 124 27.16 16.10 -10.88
N LYS A 125 26.39 17.18 -10.97
CA LYS A 125 24.98 17.13 -11.42
C LYS A 125 24.82 16.53 -12.80
N ALA A 126 25.68 16.90 -13.75
CA ALA A 126 25.64 16.33 -15.10
C ALA A 126 25.88 14.80 -15.10
N ARG A 127 26.75 14.31 -14.20
CA ARG A 127 27.00 12.87 -14.03
C ARG A 127 25.81 12.16 -13.38
N GLU A 128 25.19 12.77 -12.38
CA GLU A 128 23.99 12.24 -11.72
C GLU A 128 22.81 12.18 -12.69
N GLU A 129 22.55 13.24 -13.45
CA GLU A 129 21.47 13.28 -14.45
C GLU A 129 21.69 12.25 -15.57
N ALA A 130 22.94 12.05 -16.01
CA ALA A 130 23.26 11.02 -17.00
C ALA A 130 23.05 9.60 -16.44
N ALA A 131 23.45 9.37 -15.18
CA ALA A 131 23.22 8.10 -14.50
C ALA A 131 21.73 7.82 -14.26
N GLU A 132 20.95 8.84 -13.91
CA GLU A 132 19.51 8.73 -13.73
C GLU A 132 18.79 8.45 -15.06
N LYS A 133 19.14 9.15 -16.13
CA LYS A 133 18.62 8.87 -17.48
C LYS A 133 18.92 7.43 -17.92
N ALA A 134 20.15 6.96 -17.70
CA ALA A 134 20.53 5.57 -18.00
C ALA A 134 19.74 4.55 -17.17
N ARG A 135 19.47 4.85 -15.89
CA ARG A 135 18.63 4.00 -15.03
C ARG A 135 17.17 3.96 -15.50
N ILE A 136 16.60 5.11 -15.87
CA ILE A 136 15.24 5.21 -16.38
C ILE A 136 15.14 4.42 -17.70
N GLU A 137 16.10 4.59 -18.61
CA GLU A 137 16.14 3.89 -19.90
C GLU A 137 16.24 2.37 -19.73
N GLN A 138 17.09 1.88 -18.83
CA GLN A 138 17.17 0.45 -18.48
C GLN A 138 15.86 -0.09 -17.89
N ALA A 139 15.19 0.70 -17.03
CA ALA A 139 13.91 0.31 -16.44
C ALA A 139 12.76 0.30 -17.46
N THR A 140 12.76 1.21 -18.44
CA THR A 140 11.74 1.27 -19.50
C THR A 140 12.01 0.34 -20.69
N GLY A 141 13.28 0.00 -20.96
CA GLY A 141 13.70 -0.82 -22.10
C GLY A 141 13.51 -2.34 -21.90
N GLY A 142 13.44 -2.82 -20.64
CA GLY A 142 13.19 -4.24 -20.33
C GLY A 142 11.74 -4.69 -20.52
N ALA A 143 10.77 -3.78 -20.45
CA ALA A 143 9.34 -4.12 -20.53
C ALA A 143 8.86 -4.51 -21.95
N GLY A 144 9.67 -4.28 -22.98
CA GLY A 144 9.33 -4.59 -24.37
C GLY A 144 9.73 -5.99 -24.84
N ASN A 145 10.65 -6.66 -24.14
CA ASN A 145 11.22 -7.94 -24.61
C ASN A 145 10.55 -9.18 -23.96
N ASP A 146 9.93 -9.02 -22.79
CA ASP A 146 9.25 -10.13 -22.08
C ASP A 146 7.87 -10.49 -22.68
N SER A 147 7.31 -9.66 -23.58
CA SER A 147 6.01 -9.92 -24.23
C SER A 147 6.10 -10.60 -25.60
N ALA A 148 7.32 -10.81 -26.12
CA ALA A 148 7.56 -11.40 -27.43
C ALA A 148 8.00 -12.88 -27.37
N ASP A 149 8.52 -13.35 -26.23
CA ASP A 149 9.07 -14.71 -26.09
C ASP A 149 8.05 -15.77 -25.63
N ASP A 150 6.86 -15.36 -25.17
CA ASP A 150 5.80 -16.26 -24.64
C ASP A 150 4.72 -16.65 -25.68
N ARG A 151 5.04 -16.61 -26.98
CA ARG A 151 4.07 -16.92 -28.06
C ARG A 151 4.55 -17.93 -29.10
N SER A 152 5.49 -18.78 -28.74
CA SER A 152 5.93 -19.91 -29.56
C SER A 152 6.07 -21.20 -28.76
N GLU A 153 4.93 -21.79 -28.40
CA GLU A 153 4.77 -23.25 -28.20
C GLU A 153 3.47 -23.73 -28.86
#